data_AF-A0A257XGL3-F1
#
_entry.id   AF-A0A257XGL3-F1
#
_cell.length_a   1.000
_cell.length_b   1.000
_cell.length_c   1.000
_cell.angle_alpha   90.00
_cell.angle_beta   90.00
_cell.angle_gamma   90.00
#
_symmetry.space_group_name_H-M   'P 1'
#
loop_
_entity.id
_entity.type
_entity.pdbx_description
1 polymer ?
#
loop_
_entity_poly.entity_id
_entity_poly.type
_entity_poly.pdbx_seq_one_letter_code
_entity_poly.pdbx_strand_id
1 'polypeptide(L)'
;IAFTEVAGKGKGQVTFDRVALEPATTYAAEDADVTLRLWRVFKPRLVADGMSTVYETLERPLISVLVRMEGRGIAIDRTILSRLSSEFAQGAARIEDEIAEILGGERLNIGSPKQIGDVLFGRLGLPGATKTPTGAWSTKANVLEELAEAGHTLPQKILDWRQLAKLRSTYTDALPNYVNARTKRVHTSYALAATTTGRLSSSEPNLQNIPIRTEEGRRIRRAFVAEPGRLLVSADYSQIELRLLAEIADIPRLREAFQEGLDIHAMTASEMFGVPVEGMPAEVRRRAKAINFGIIYGISAFGLANQLGIGREEAGLYIRRYFERFPGIRAYMDETKTFCREHGYVETLFGRRCHYPDIAASNPSIRAFNERAAINARLQGTAADIIRRAMVRMEPALKQAGLSAQ
;
A
#
# COMPACT_ATOMS: atom_id res chain seq x y z
N ILE A 1 -15.72 30.38 1.96
CA ILE A 1 -16.94 30.04 1.19
C ILE A 1 -16.75 28.64 0.63
N ALA A 2 -17.65 27.72 0.94
CA ALA A 2 -17.57 26.36 0.38
C ALA A 2 -18.06 26.34 -1.08
N PHE A 3 -17.42 25.58 -1.96
CA PHE A 3 -17.86 25.44 -3.37
C PHE A 3 -19.35 25.09 -3.49
N THR A 4 -19.86 24.27 -2.56
CA THR A 4 -21.26 23.87 -2.53
C THR A 4 -22.26 24.97 -2.16
N GLU A 5 -21.80 26.06 -1.53
CA GLU A 5 -22.63 27.24 -1.25
C GLU A 5 -22.88 28.05 -2.53
N VAL A 6 -21.96 27.94 -3.49
CA VAL A 6 -21.93 28.72 -4.72
C VAL A 6 -22.51 27.92 -5.89
N ALA A 7 -22.15 26.64 -5.98
CA ALA A 7 -22.57 25.73 -7.05
C ALA A 7 -23.75 24.84 -6.67
N GLY A 8 -24.19 24.83 -5.40
CA GLY A 8 -25.21 23.90 -4.89
C GLY A 8 -24.66 22.51 -4.55
N LYS A 9 -25.56 21.56 -4.27
CA LYS A 9 -25.24 20.19 -3.81
C LYS A 9 -26.03 19.12 -4.56
N GLY A 10 -25.48 17.91 -4.62
CA GLY A 10 -26.15 16.73 -5.16
C GLY A 10 -26.50 16.86 -6.64
N LYS A 11 -27.63 16.27 -7.05
CA LYS A 11 -28.08 16.30 -8.46
C LYS A 11 -28.38 17.71 -9.00
N GLY A 12 -28.62 18.68 -8.11
CA GLY A 12 -28.87 20.08 -8.47
C GLY A 12 -27.61 20.94 -8.52
N GLN A 13 -26.42 20.38 -8.28
CA GLN A 13 -25.17 21.12 -8.36
C GLN A 13 -24.90 21.55 -9.82
N VAL A 14 -24.60 22.83 -10.02
CA VAL A 14 -24.24 23.38 -11.33
C VAL A 14 -22.72 23.41 -11.53
N THR A 15 -22.28 23.44 -12.78
CA THR A 15 -20.88 23.69 -13.12
C THR A 15 -20.54 25.18 -12.95
N PHE A 16 -19.27 25.50 -12.71
CA PHE A 16 -18.85 26.85 -12.31
C PHE A 16 -19.14 27.92 -13.39
N ASP A 17 -19.21 27.53 -14.66
CA ASP A 17 -19.61 28.39 -15.79
C ASP A 17 -21.09 28.86 -15.72
N ARG A 18 -21.91 28.25 -14.87
CA ARG A 18 -23.33 28.59 -14.68
C ARG A 18 -23.60 29.35 -13.38
N VAL A 19 -22.57 29.57 -12.57
CA VAL A 19 -22.69 30.34 -11.33
C VAL A 19 -22.82 31.82 -11.68
N ALA A 20 -23.69 32.55 -10.98
CA ALA A 20 -23.81 34.00 -11.15
C ALA A 20 -22.46 34.69 -10.85
N LEU A 21 -22.16 35.78 -11.58
CA LEU A 21 -20.86 36.43 -11.51
C LEU A 21 -20.46 36.85 -10.09
N GLU A 22 -21.35 37.47 -9.33
CA GLU A 22 -21.06 37.97 -7.99
C GLU A 22 -20.61 36.86 -6.99
N PRO A 23 -21.37 35.76 -6.79
CA PRO A 23 -20.92 34.66 -5.94
C PRO A 23 -19.70 33.93 -6.51
N ALA A 24 -19.57 33.81 -7.85
CA ALA A 24 -18.39 33.21 -8.47
C ALA A 24 -17.12 34.04 -8.19
N THR A 25 -17.19 35.36 -8.34
CA THR A 25 -16.08 36.27 -8.07
C THR A 25 -15.72 36.27 -6.59
N THR A 26 -16.70 36.30 -5.69
CA THR A 26 -16.43 36.27 -4.24
C THR A 26 -15.70 34.98 -3.85
N TYR A 27 -16.18 33.83 -4.32
CA TYR A 27 -15.54 32.53 -4.08
C TYR A 27 -14.09 32.48 -4.62
N ALA A 28 -13.91 32.83 -5.90
CA ALA A 28 -12.59 32.74 -6.53
C ALA A 28 -11.58 33.76 -5.95
N ALA A 29 -12.04 34.95 -5.58
CA ALA A 29 -11.19 35.97 -4.96
C ALA A 29 -10.77 35.56 -3.54
N GLU A 30 -11.68 34.95 -2.76
CA GLU A 30 -11.36 34.42 -1.43
C GLU A 30 -10.31 33.30 -1.51
N ASP A 31 -10.46 32.34 -2.42
CA ASP A 31 -9.48 31.25 -2.63
C ASP A 31 -8.08 31.84 -2.92
N ALA A 32 -7.99 32.87 -3.76
CA ALA A 32 -6.73 33.54 -4.09
C ALA A 32 -6.14 34.32 -2.89
N ASP A 33 -6.95 35.11 -2.20
CA ASP A 33 -6.52 35.90 -1.04
C ASP A 33 -6.07 35.00 0.12
N VAL A 34 -6.89 34.02 0.49
CA VAL A 34 -6.57 33.07 1.57
C VAL A 34 -5.31 32.27 1.24
N THR A 35 -5.15 31.82 -0.01
CA THR A 35 -3.92 31.13 -0.44
C THR A 35 -2.68 32.02 -0.24
N LEU A 36 -2.75 33.31 -0.61
CA LEU A 36 -1.65 34.25 -0.41
C LEU A 36 -1.35 34.46 1.08
N ARG A 37 -2.39 34.61 1.92
CA ARG A 37 -2.23 34.76 3.37
C ARG A 37 -1.59 33.52 4.00
N LEU A 38 -2.03 32.32 3.62
CA LEU A 38 -1.43 31.06 4.07
C LEU A 38 0.02 30.95 3.60
N TRP A 39 0.32 31.32 2.34
CA TRP A 39 1.68 31.31 1.83
C TRP A 39 2.59 32.27 2.61
N ARG A 40 2.12 33.47 2.95
CA ARG A 40 2.87 34.44 3.77
C ARG A 40 3.21 33.90 5.17
N VAL A 41 2.38 33.00 5.71
CA VAL A 41 2.63 32.35 7.01
C VAL A 41 3.52 31.11 6.85
N PHE A 42 3.23 30.22 5.91
CA PHE A 42 3.92 28.94 5.78
C PHE A 42 5.28 29.04 5.08
N LYS A 43 5.45 29.98 4.14
CA LYS A 43 6.71 30.11 3.40
C LYS A 43 7.90 30.44 4.31
N PRO A 44 7.81 31.41 5.24
CA PRO A 44 8.89 31.67 6.20
C PRO A 44 9.13 30.49 7.16
N ARG A 45 8.05 29.78 7.55
CA ARG A 45 8.15 28.60 8.42
C ARG A 45 8.96 27.46 7.80
N LEU A 46 8.99 27.32 6.47
CA LEU A 46 9.85 26.30 5.84
C LEU A 46 11.33 26.49 6.21
N VAL A 47 11.79 27.73 6.37
CA VAL A 47 13.16 28.04 6.79
C VAL A 47 13.31 27.78 8.29
N ALA A 48 12.40 28.32 9.10
CA ALA A 48 12.43 28.17 10.55
C ALA A 48 12.36 26.69 11.00
N ASP A 49 11.56 25.89 10.31
CA ASP A 49 11.34 24.48 10.62
C ASP A 49 12.36 23.57 9.91
N GLY A 50 13.29 24.12 9.11
CA GLY A 50 14.32 23.35 8.37
C GLY A 50 13.80 22.54 7.18
N MET A 51 12.58 22.81 6.71
CA MET A 51 11.88 22.04 5.66
C MET A 51 12.09 22.59 4.24
N SER A 52 12.85 23.67 4.06
CA SER A 52 13.12 24.27 2.75
C SER A 52 13.63 23.28 1.72
N THR A 53 14.60 22.43 2.08
CA THR A 53 15.18 21.44 1.15
C THR A 53 14.14 20.44 0.67
N VAL A 54 13.35 19.87 1.57
CA VAL A 54 12.27 18.92 1.24
C VAL A 54 11.26 19.59 0.31
N TYR A 55 10.80 20.79 0.67
CA TYR A 55 9.80 21.50 -0.12
C TYR A 55 10.30 21.85 -1.53
N GLU A 56 11.50 22.46 -1.64
CA GLU A 56 12.01 22.98 -2.92
C GLU A 56 12.53 21.87 -3.83
N THR A 57 13.09 20.79 -3.28
CA THR A 57 13.76 19.75 -4.07
C THR A 57 12.91 18.49 -4.29
N LEU A 58 11.91 18.25 -3.44
CA LEU A 58 11.07 17.06 -3.51
C LEU A 58 9.61 17.37 -3.85
N GLU A 59 8.96 18.29 -3.12
CA GLU A 59 7.51 18.53 -3.26
C GLU A 59 7.18 19.43 -4.45
N ARG A 60 7.75 20.63 -4.47
CA ARG A 60 7.42 21.67 -5.46
C ARG A 60 7.69 21.22 -6.92
N PRO A 61 8.82 20.57 -7.25
CA PRO A 61 9.07 20.12 -8.63
C PRO A 61 8.10 19.02 -9.09
N LEU A 62 7.60 18.22 -8.15
CA LEU A 62 6.77 17.06 -8.44
C LEU A 62 5.39 17.43 -8.99
N ILE A 63 4.86 18.62 -8.64
CA ILE A 63 3.58 19.12 -9.15
C ILE A 63 3.54 19.04 -10.68
N SER A 64 4.59 19.55 -11.33
CA SER A 64 4.65 19.58 -12.79
C SER A 64 4.72 18.17 -13.39
N VAL A 65 5.41 17.24 -12.72
CA VAL A 65 5.55 15.85 -13.13
C VAL A 65 4.20 15.14 -13.04
N LEU A 66 3.48 15.29 -11.92
CA LEU A 66 2.18 14.67 -11.71
C LEU A 66 1.15 15.19 -12.70
N VAL A 67 1.06 16.51 -12.92
CA VAL A 67 0.17 17.10 -13.93
C VAL A 67 0.39 16.47 -15.30
N ARG A 68 1.65 16.25 -15.71
CA ARG A 68 1.96 15.59 -16.98
C ARG A 68 1.63 14.10 -16.95
N MET A 69 1.94 13.37 -15.88
CA MET A 69 1.61 11.96 -15.75
C MET A 69 0.09 11.72 -15.80
N GLU A 70 -0.68 12.48 -15.03
CA GLU A 70 -2.14 12.44 -15.04
C GLU A 70 -2.68 12.84 -16.40
N GLY A 71 -2.18 13.92 -17.00
CA GLY A 71 -2.58 14.37 -18.33
C GLY A 71 -2.29 13.36 -19.44
N ARG A 72 -1.18 12.61 -19.35
CA ARG A 72 -0.87 11.51 -20.28
C ARG A 72 -1.84 10.34 -20.13
N GLY A 73 -2.18 9.96 -18.90
CA GLY A 73 -2.98 8.78 -18.61
C GLY A 73 -2.35 7.47 -19.11
N ILE A 74 -3.08 6.36 -18.98
CA ILE A 74 -2.66 5.02 -19.43
C ILE A 74 -3.73 4.38 -20.33
N ALA A 75 -3.32 3.72 -21.41
CA ALA A 75 -4.24 3.00 -22.28
C ALA A 75 -4.60 1.64 -21.68
N ILE A 76 -5.85 1.24 -21.87
CA ILE A 76 -6.35 -0.07 -21.45
C ILE A 76 -7.05 -0.79 -22.61
N ASP A 77 -6.89 -2.11 -22.68
CA ASP A 77 -7.63 -2.99 -23.57
C ASP A 77 -8.92 -3.45 -22.90
N ARG A 78 -10.04 -2.92 -23.38
CA ARG A 78 -11.39 -3.21 -22.87
C ARG A 78 -11.84 -4.64 -23.19
N THR A 79 -11.36 -5.22 -24.29
CA THR A 79 -11.72 -6.58 -24.70
C THR A 79 -11.11 -7.59 -23.72
N ILE A 80 -9.84 -7.38 -23.34
CA ILE A 80 -9.18 -8.19 -22.30
C ILE A 80 -9.96 -8.10 -20.99
N LEU A 81 -10.32 -6.89 -20.56
CA LEU A 81 -11.07 -6.70 -19.29
C LEU A 81 -12.47 -7.33 -19.34
N SER A 82 -13.20 -7.20 -20.44
CA SER A 82 -14.54 -7.79 -20.61
C SER A 82 -14.50 -9.32 -20.55
N ARG A 83 -13.50 -9.92 -21.20
CA ARG A 83 -13.29 -11.38 -21.13
C ARG A 83 -12.96 -11.82 -19.72
N LEU A 84 -12.04 -11.12 -19.04
CA LEU A 84 -11.67 -11.42 -17.65
C LEU A 84 -12.85 -11.28 -16.70
N SER A 85 -13.68 -10.25 -16.87
CA SER A 85 -14.91 -10.07 -16.09
C SER A 85 -15.83 -11.29 -16.20
N SER A 86 -16.06 -11.75 -17.43
CA SER A 86 -16.90 -12.93 -17.71
C SER A 86 -16.31 -14.21 -17.08
N GLU A 87 -15.00 -14.42 -17.20
CA GLU A 87 -14.33 -15.56 -16.61
C GLU A 87 -14.36 -15.54 -15.07
N PHE A 88 -14.13 -14.37 -14.46
CA PHE A 88 -14.22 -14.22 -13.00
C PHE A 88 -15.65 -14.40 -12.50
N ALA A 89 -16.66 -13.94 -13.25
CA ALA A 89 -18.06 -14.18 -12.93
C ALA A 89 -18.39 -15.68 -12.94
N GLN A 90 -17.96 -16.40 -13.98
CA GLN A 90 -18.16 -17.86 -14.06
C GLN A 90 -17.36 -18.62 -12.99
N GLY A 91 -16.16 -18.15 -12.63
CA GLY A 91 -15.38 -18.72 -11.54
C GLY A 91 -16.04 -18.52 -10.18
N ALA A 92 -16.53 -17.30 -9.92
CA ALA A 92 -17.26 -16.98 -8.69
C ALA A 92 -18.55 -17.81 -8.56
N ALA A 93 -19.34 -17.95 -9.64
CA ALA A 93 -20.54 -18.77 -9.66
C ALA A 93 -20.25 -20.26 -9.38
N ARG A 94 -19.17 -20.81 -9.95
CA ARG A 94 -18.71 -22.17 -9.64
C ARG A 94 -18.39 -22.35 -8.17
N ILE A 95 -17.68 -21.39 -7.57
CA ILE A 95 -17.36 -21.44 -6.13
C ILE A 95 -18.63 -21.29 -5.27
N GLU A 96 -19.61 -20.48 -5.70
CA GLU A 96 -20.91 -20.39 -5.02
C GLU A 96 -21.66 -21.73 -5.03
N ASP A 97 -21.65 -22.44 -6.15
CA ASP A 97 -22.25 -23.77 -6.25
C ASP A 97 -21.49 -24.79 -5.36
N GLU A 98 -20.15 -24.78 -5.35
CA GLU A 98 -19.34 -25.62 -4.45
C GLU A 98 -19.60 -25.30 -2.96
N ILE A 99 -19.75 -24.02 -2.60
CA ILE A 99 -20.12 -23.62 -1.24
C ILE A 99 -21.52 -24.12 -0.88
N ALA A 100 -22.48 -24.02 -1.81
CA ALA A 100 -23.83 -24.53 -1.59
C ALA A 100 -23.83 -26.05 -1.39
N GLU A 101 -23.03 -26.80 -2.16
CA GLU A 101 -22.85 -28.25 -1.97
C GLU A 101 -22.29 -28.59 -0.59
N ILE A 102 -21.24 -27.88 -0.14
CA ILE A 102 -20.67 -28.06 1.21
C ILE A 102 -21.72 -27.82 2.31
N LEU A 103 -22.70 -26.96 2.05
CA LEU A 103 -23.75 -26.58 2.99
C LEU A 103 -25.07 -27.36 2.79
N GLY A 104 -25.05 -28.44 2.02
CA GLY A 104 -26.22 -29.30 1.83
C GLY A 104 -27.28 -28.71 0.89
N GLY A 105 -26.87 -27.89 -0.09
CA GLY A 105 -27.73 -27.29 -1.12
C GLY A 105 -28.27 -25.89 -0.78
N GLU A 106 -27.92 -25.34 0.38
CA GLU A 106 -28.32 -23.98 0.77
C GLU A 106 -27.51 -22.92 0.02
N ARG A 107 -28.20 -22.00 -0.66
CA ARG A 107 -27.58 -20.81 -1.27
C ARG A 107 -27.63 -19.62 -0.32
N LEU A 108 -26.47 -19.04 -0.03
CA LEU A 108 -26.33 -17.84 0.77
C LEU A 108 -25.59 -16.74 0.02
N ASN A 109 -25.76 -15.50 0.47
CA ASN A 109 -25.02 -14.37 -0.07
C ASN A 109 -23.60 -14.34 0.49
N ILE A 110 -22.63 -14.86 -0.28
CA ILE A 110 -21.21 -14.91 0.11
C ILE A 110 -20.61 -13.51 0.32
N GLY A 111 -21.18 -12.51 -0.34
CA GLY A 111 -20.83 -11.10 -0.17
C GLY A 111 -21.25 -10.50 1.17
N SER A 112 -22.10 -11.18 1.96
CA SER A 112 -22.57 -10.71 3.27
C SER A 112 -21.70 -11.26 4.41
N PRO A 113 -20.86 -10.43 5.07
CA PRO A 113 -20.05 -10.89 6.20
C PRO A 113 -20.89 -11.44 7.35
N LYS A 114 -22.11 -10.92 7.53
CA LYS A 114 -23.04 -11.39 8.57
C LYS A 114 -23.49 -12.82 8.30
N GLN A 115 -24.01 -13.12 7.11
CA GLN A 115 -24.49 -14.47 6.78
C GLN A 115 -23.34 -15.48 6.85
N ILE A 116 -22.17 -15.13 6.34
CA ILE A 116 -20.97 -15.98 6.42
C ILE A 116 -20.56 -16.22 7.87
N GLY A 117 -20.54 -15.16 8.68
CA GLY A 117 -20.20 -15.26 10.10
C GLY A 117 -21.19 -16.15 10.88
N ASP A 118 -22.48 -15.98 10.64
CA ASP A 118 -23.54 -16.77 11.29
C ASP A 118 -23.44 -18.26 10.92
N VAL A 119 -23.10 -18.58 9.66
CA VAL A 119 -22.87 -19.98 9.23
C VAL A 119 -21.61 -20.56 9.86
N LEU A 120 -20.46 -19.87 9.76
CA LEU A 120 -19.18 -20.39 10.24
C LEU A 120 -19.14 -20.56 11.76
N PHE A 121 -19.56 -19.54 12.51
CA PHE A 121 -19.39 -19.50 13.96
C PHE A 121 -20.68 -19.84 14.73
N GLY A 122 -21.84 -19.52 14.15
CA GLY A 122 -23.12 -19.83 14.76
C GLY A 122 -23.52 -21.28 14.52
N ARG A 123 -23.66 -21.69 13.25
CA ARG A 123 -24.16 -23.02 12.88
C ARG A 123 -23.08 -24.11 12.94
N LEU A 124 -21.94 -23.88 12.31
CA LEU A 124 -20.85 -24.86 12.25
C LEU A 124 -19.98 -24.86 13.51
N GLY A 125 -20.13 -23.84 14.37
CA GLY A 125 -19.42 -23.76 15.65
C GLY A 125 -17.90 -23.71 15.52
N LEU A 126 -17.37 -23.17 14.41
CA LEU A 126 -15.93 -23.13 14.18
C LEU A 126 -15.21 -22.25 15.24
N PRO A 127 -13.96 -22.57 15.61
CA PRO A 127 -13.20 -21.79 16.58
C PRO A 127 -12.80 -20.41 16.03
N GLY A 128 -12.32 -19.51 16.89
CA GLY A 128 -11.79 -18.19 16.47
C GLY A 128 -12.83 -17.08 16.29
N ALA A 129 -14.06 -17.29 16.76
CA ALA A 129 -15.15 -16.35 16.66
C ALA A 129 -14.88 -15.05 17.45
N THR A 130 -14.66 -13.94 16.74
CA THR A 130 -14.52 -12.60 17.34
C THR A 130 -15.61 -11.69 16.81
N LYS A 131 -16.14 -10.79 17.65
CA LYS A 131 -17.16 -9.83 17.22
C LYS A 131 -16.53 -8.50 16.80
N THR A 132 -17.05 -7.93 15.74
CA THR A 132 -16.77 -6.55 15.34
C THR A 132 -17.48 -5.56 16.29
N PRO A 133 -17.12 -4.25 16.29
CA PRO A 133 -17.81 -3.26 17.11
C PRO A 133 -19.33 -3.19 16.87
N THR A 134 -19.80 -3.64 15.71
CA THR A 134 -21.23 -3.72 15.35
C THR A 134 -21.91 -5.00 15.85
N GLY A 135 -21.21 -5.86 16.59
CA GLY A 135 -21.74 -7.10 17.17
C GLY A 135 -21.77 -8.32 16.23
N ALA A 136 -21.50 -8.13 14.93
CA ALA A 136 -21.41 -9.21 13.95
C ALA A 136 -20.09 -9.98 14.06
N TRP A 137 -20.09 -11.26 13.73
CA TRP A 137 -18.87 -12.08 13.68
C TRP A 137 -17.87 -11.53 12.64
N SER A 138 -16.60 -11.51 13.01
CA SER A 138 -15.48 -11.08 12.19
C SER A 138 -15.10 -12.18 11.23
N THR A 139 -15.31 -11.95 9.94
CA THR A 139 -14.84 -12.83 8.86
C THR A 139 -13.65 -12.20 8.14
N LYS A 140 -12.68 -11.65 8.87
CA LYS A 140 -11.47 -11.05 8.24
C LYS A 140 -10.65 -12.14 7.54
N ALA A 141 -9.83 -11.75 6.56
CA ALA A 141 -9.02 -12.69 5.77
C ALA A 141 -8.18 -13.61 6.67
N ASN A 142 -7.48 -13.05 7.66
CA ASN A 142 -6.66 -13.82 8.60
C ASN A 142 -7.44 -14.88 9.38
N VAL A 143 -8.68 -14.58 9.80
CA VAL A 143 -9.53 -15.54 10.52
C VAL A 143 -9.95 -16.70 9.62
N LEU A 144 -10.27 -16.40 8.35
CA LEU A 144 -10.62 -17.42 7.37
C LEU A 144 -9.40 -18.26 6.95
N GLU A 145 -8.22 -17.64 6.85
CA GLU A 145 -6.95 -18.30 6.55
C GLU A 145 -6.58 -19.29 7.66
N GLU A 146 -6.64 -18.87 8.93
CA GLU A 146 -6.41 -19.75 10.09
C GLU A 146 -7.35 -20.96 10.09
N LEU A 147 -8.62 -20.77 9.76
CA LEU A 147 -9.58 -21.88 9.66
C LEU A 147 -9.30 -22.80 8.46
N ALA A 148 -8.88 -22.24 7.32
CA ALA A 148 -8.50 -23.01 6.15
C ALA A 148 -7.27 -23.88 6.44
N GLU A 149 -6.27 -23.33 7.12
CA GLU A 149 -5.06 -24.06 7.56
C GLU A 149 -5.39 -25.16 8.58
N ALA A 150 -6.41 -24.96 9.43
CA ALA A 150 -6.93 -25.99 10.32
C ALA A 150 -7.70 -27.12 9.60
N GLY A 151 -7.79 -27.07 8.26
CA GLY A 151 -8.40 -28.11 7.42
C GLY A 151 -9.86 -27.86 7.06
N HIS A 152 -10.42 -26.69 7.39
CA HIS A 152 -11.80 -26.38 7.02
C HIS A 152 -11.88 -25.89 5.56
N THR A 153 -12.61 -26.64 4.72
CA THR A 153 -12.72 -26.36 3.29
C THR A 153 -13.53 -25.11 2.96
N LEU A 154 -14.61 -24.86 3.71
CA LEU A 154 -15.52 -23.73 3.48
C LEU A 154 -14.84 -22.35 3.59
N PRO A 155 -14.04 -22.04 4.64
CA PRO A 155 -13.25 -20.80 4.72
C PRO A 155 -12.36 -20.54 3.51
N GLN A 156 -11.67 -21.57 2.99
CA GLN A 156 -10.83 -21.44 1.79
C GLN A 156 -11.67 -21.03 0.58
N LYS A 157 -12.81 -21.69 0.35
CA LYS A 157 -13.72 -21.34 -0.76
C LYS A 157 -14.26 -19.91 -0.65
N ILE A 158 -14.56 -19.45 0.57
CA ILE A 158 -14.98 -18.07 0.81
C ILE A 158 -13.87 -17.07 0.47
N LEU A 159 -12.61 -17.39 0.81
CA LEU A 159 -11.45 -16.56 0.45
C LEU A 159 -11.28 -16.48 -1.07
N ASP A 160 -11.35 -17.62 -1.76
CA ASP A 160 -11.22 -17.71 -3.21
C ASP A 160 -12.33 -16.89 -3.91
N TRP A 161 -13.58 -17.03 -3.46
CA TRP A 161 -14.70 -16.25 -3.97
C TRP A 161 -14.49 -14.74 -3.76
N ARG A 162 -14.07 -14.32 -2.56
CA ARG A 162 -13.81 -12.89 -2.25
C ARG A 162 -12.69 -12.32 -3.10
N GLN A 163 -11.66 -13.12 -3.38
CA GLN A 163 -10.60 -12.72 -4.29
C GLN A 163 -11.16 -12.44 -5.69
N LEU A 164 -11.90 -13.38 -6.29
CA LEU A 164 -12.49 -13.18 -7.61
C LEU A 164 -13.50 -12.02 -7.64
N ALA A 165 -14.39 -11.93 -6.65
CA ALA A 165 -15.37 -10.86 -6.54
C ALA A 165 -14.71 -9.49 -6.43
N LYS A 166 -13.63 -9.36 -5.65
CA LYS A 166 -12.86 -8.11 -5.54
C LYS A 166 -12.14 -7.78 -6.85
N LEU A 167 -11.47 -8.76 -7.47
CA LEU A 167 -10.76 -8.56 -8.74
C LEU A 167 -11.72 -8.07 -9.83
N ARG A 168 -12.92 -8.64 -9.87
CA ARG A 168 -13.97 -8.27 -10.80
C ARG A 168 -14.49 -6.85 -10.54
N SER A 169 -15.06 -6.63 -9.35
CA SER A 169 -15.72 -5.37 -8.99
C SER A 169 -14.78 -4.18 -8.96
N THR A 170 -13.53 -4.36 -8.49
CA THR A 170 -12.57 -3.26 -8.32
C THR A 170 -11.81 -2.96 -9.60
N TYR A 171 -11.59 -3.95 -10.48
CA TYR A 171 -10.73 -3.78 -11.65
C TYR A 171 -11.45 -4.06 -12.97
N THR A 172 -11.90 -5.28 -13.24
CA THR A 172 -12.40 -5.61 -14.59
C THR A 172 -13.67 -4.86 -14.95
N ASP A 173 -14.56 -4.64 -13.98
CA ASP A 173 -15.86 -3.98 -14.21
C ASP A 173 -15.72 -2.46 -14.03
N ALA A 174 -14.83 -2.01 -13.15
CA ALA A 174 -14.67 -0.59 -12.83
C ALA A 174 -13.74 0.15 -13.79
N LEU A 175 -12.58 -0.42 -14.16
CA LEU A 175 -11.58 0.27 -15.00
C LEU A 175 -12.13 0.78 -16.34
N PRO A 176 -12.98 0.04 -17.08
CA PRO A 176 -13.57 0.53 -18.32
C PRO A 176 -14.37 1.83 -18.16
N ASN A 177 -14.96 2.05 -16.98
CA ASN A 177 -15.76 3.25 -16.67
C ASN A 177 -14.92 4.50 -16.42
N TYR A 178 -13.62 4.34 -16.15
CA TYR A 178 -12.67 5.46 -15.97
C TYR A 178 -12.02 5.94 -17.26
N VAL A 179 -12.34 5.32 -18.40
CA VAL A 179 -11.77 5.72 -19.69
C VAL A 179 -12.40 7.04 -20.13
N ASN A 180 -11.56 8.06 -20.27
CA ASN A 180 -11.97 9.36 -20.74
C ASN A 180 -12.40 9.28 -22.23
N ALA A 181 -13.57 9.83 -22.54
CA ALA A 181 -14.16 9.74 -23.87
C ALA A 181 -13.34 10.46 -24.97
N ARG A 182 -12.59 11.52 -24.60
CA ARG A 182 -11.78 12.33 -25.51
C ARG A 182 -10.42 11.69 -25.80
N THR A 183 -9.71 11.26 -24.76
CA THR A 183 -8.35 10.72 -24.90
C THR A 183 -8.33 9.21 -25.13
N LYS A 184 -9.44 8.51 -24.84
CA LYS A 184 -9.54 7.04 -24.80
C LYS A 184 -8.57 6.37 -23.81
N ARG A 185 -8.11 7.13 -22.80
CA ARG A 185 -7.17 6.68 -21.78
C ARG A 185 -7.77 6.82 -20.38
N VAL A 186 -7.20 6.09 -19.42
CA VAL A 186 -7.53 6.22 -18.00
C VAL A 186 -6.59 7.25 -17.37
N HIS A 187 -7.16 8.21 -16.65
CA HIS A 187 -6.44 9.28 -15.97
C HIS A 187 -6.65 9.12 -14.47
N THR A 188 -5.68 8.52 -13.78
CA THR A 188 -5.71 8.41 -12.31
C THR A 188 -5.40 9.77 -11.67
N SER A 189 -5.85 9.96 -10.43
CA SER A 189 -5.52 11.11 -9.60
C SER A 189 -4.50 10.71 -8.54
N TYR A 190 -3.34 11.37 -8.54
CA TYR A 190 -2.28 11.20 -7.56
C TYR A 190 -2.36 12.28 -6.48
N ALA A 191 -2.55 11.88 -5.22
CA ALA A 191 -2.53 12.83 -4.12
C ALA A 191 -1.12 13.03 -3.57
N LEU A 192 -0.62 14.27 -3.67
CA LEU A 192 0.71 14.67 -3.23
C LEU A 192 0.83 14.70 -1.69
N ALA A 193 -0.20 15.21 -1.02
CA ALA A 193 -0.23 15.53 0.41
C ALA A 193 -1.26 14.67 1.18
N ALA A 194 -1.29 13.36 0.93
CA ALA A 194 -2.27 12.44 1.55
C ALA A 194 -1.69 11.46 2.56
N THR A 195 -0.39 11.11 2.47
CA THR A 195 0.22 10.09 3.36
C THR A 195 1.28 10.72 4.26
N THR A 196 1.34 10.27 5.51
CA THR A 196 2.33 10.75 6.50
C THR A 196 3.77 10.52 6.05
N THR A 197 4.03 9.42 5.34
CA THR A 197 5.38 9.04 4.92
C THR A 197 5.80 9.68 3.59
N GLY A 198 4.94 10.49 2.97
CA GLY A 198 5.24 11.13 1.69
C GLY A 198 5.15 10.18 0.49
N ARG A 199 4.61 8.97 0.64
CA ARG A 199 4.19 8.16 -0.53
C ARG A 199 3.06 8.86 -1.27
N LEU A 200 3.08 8.77 -2.60
CA LEU A 200 1.92 9.13 -3.40
C LEU A 200 0.81 8.11 -3.13
N SER A 201 -0.44 8.58 -3.04
CA SER A 201 -1.61 7.71 -3.18
C SER A 201 -2.25 7.93 -4.55
N SER A 202 -2.98 6.93 -5.03
CA SER A 202 -3.68 6.96 -6.31
C SER A 202 -5.17 6.64 -6.11
N SER A 203 -6.02 7.37 -6.81
CA SER A 203 -7.48 7.23 -6.76
C SER A 203 -8.11 7.47 -8.14
N GLU A 204 -9.34 7.00 -8.30
CA GLU A 204 -10.17 7.23 -9.49
C GLU A 204 -9.48 6.94 -10.84
N PRO A 205 -8.94 5.73 -11.09
CA PRO A 205 -8.90 4.56 -10.22
C PRO A 205 -7.58 4.45 -9.44
N ASN A 206 -7.56 3.64 -8.37
CA ASN A 206 -6.31 3.33 -7.64
C ASN A 206 -5.46 2.32 -8.43
N LEU A 207 -4.43 2.82 -9.11
CA LEU A 207 -3.51 2.01 -9.91
C LEU A 207 -2.39 1.35 -9.10
N GLN A 208 -2.22 1.73 -7.83
CA GLN A 208 -1.17 1.18 -6.96
C GLN A 208 -1.55 -0.18 -6.36
N ASN A 209 -2.85 -0.44 -6.19
CA ASN A 209 -3.34 -1.64 -5.51
C ASN A 209 -3.59 -2.85 -6.42
N ILE A 210 -3.31 -2.73 -7.73
CA ILE A 210 -3.52 -3.83 -8.69
C ILE A 210 -2.59 -5.01 -8.34
N PRO A 211 -3.14 -6.20 -8.02
CA PRO A 211 -2.32 -7.34 -7.57
C PRO A 211 -1.23 -7.71 -8.58
N ILE A 212 -0.05 -8.04 -8.05
CA ILE A 212 1.15 -8.39 -8.86
C ILE A 212 1.56 -9.87 -8.73
N ARG A 213 1.23 -10.49 -7.58
CA ARG A 213 1.74 -11.82 -7.23
C ARG A 213 0.83 -12.96 -7.69
N THR A 214 -0.45 -12.68 -7.93
CA THR A 214 -1.43 -13.66 -8.38
C THR A 214 -1.49 -13.69 -9.91
N GLU A 215 -1.82 -14.85 -10.47
CA GLU A 215 -1.97 -14.97 -11.93
C GLU A 215 -3.10 -14.05 -12.42
N GLU A 216 -4.24 -14.03 -11.72
CA GLU A 216 -5.36 -13.16 -12.06
C GLU A 216 -4.98 -11.67 -12.05
N GLY A 217 -4.13 -11.26 -11.11
CA GLY A 217 -3.57 -9.91 -11.05
C GLY A 217 -2.70 -9.59 -12.27
N ARG A 218 -1.83 -10.53 -12.67
CA ARG A 218 -1.01 -10.40 -13.88
C ARG A 218 -1.88 -10.31 -15.14
N ARG A 219 -2.97 -11.09 -15.20
CA ARG A 219 -3.95 -11.05 -16.30
C ARG A 219 -4.59 -9.66 -16.42
N ILE A 220 -4.98 -9.03 -15.30
CA ILE A 220 -5.48 -7.65 -15.29
C ILE A 220 -4.41 -6.67 -15.76
N ARG A 221 -3.15 -6.83 -15.32
CA ARG A 221 -2.04 -5.97 -15.76
C ARG A 221 -1.79 -6.06 -17.27
N ARG A 222 -2.03 -7.20 -17.91
CA ARG A 222 -1.96 -7.34 -19.39
C ARG A 222 -2.98 -6.48 -20.13
N ALA A 223 -4.03 -6.01 -19.45
CA ALA A 223 -4.96 -5.06 -20.05
C ALA A 223 -4.38 -3.64 -20.13
N PHE A 224 -3.32 -3.31 -19.41
CA PHE A 224 -2.63 -2.03 -19.58
C PHE A 224 -1.66 -2.18 -20.76
N VAL A 225 -1.87 -1.37 -21.80
CA VAL A 225 -1.20 -1.55 -23.09
C VAL A 225 -0.45 -0.29 -23.52
N ALA A 226 0.60 -0.48 -24.31
CA ALA A 226 1.25 0.61 -25.02
C ALA A 226 0.43 1.00 -26.26
N GLU A 227 0.60 2.23 -26.73
CA GLU A 227 0.09 2.63 -28.05
C GLU A 227 0.88 1.94 -29.18
N PRO A 228 0.29 1.80 -30.38
CA PRO A 228 0.99 1.23 -31.53
C PRO A 228 2.35 1.90 -31.77
N GLY A 229 3.37 1.08 -32.04
CA GLY A 229 4.75 1.55 -32.23
C GLY A 229 5.52 1.83 -30.93
N ARG A 230 4.96 1.49 -29.76
CA ARG A 230 5.55 1.75 -28.44
C ARG A 230 5.56 0.52 -27.55
N LEU A 231 6.34 0.59 -26.47
CA LEU A 231 6.45 -0.46 -25.46
C LEU A 231 6.20 0.11 -24.07
N LEU A 232 5.64 -0.72 -23.19
CA LEU A 232 5.59 -0.40 -21.76
C LEU A 232 6.90 -0.83 -21.11
N VAL A 233 7.57 0.13 -20.48
CA VAL A 233 8.81 -0.10 -19.73
C VAL A 233 8.51 0.01 -18.24
N SER A 234 8.91 -1.00 -17.47
CA SER A 234 8.79 -1.02 -16.01
C SER A 234 10.18 -0.92 -15.39
N ALA A 235 10.42 0.14 -14.62
CA ALA A 235 11.62 0.31 -13.81
C ALA A 235 11.23 0.24 -12.32
N ASP A 236 11.82 -0.70 -11.59
CA ASP A 236 11.50 -0.96 -10.18
C ASP A 236 12.78 -0.96 -9.33
N TYR A 237 12.70 -0.34 -8.15
CA TYR A 237 13.81 -0.39 -7.20
C TYR A 237 13.78 -1.70 -6.42
N SER A 238 14.66 -2.63 -6.79
CA SER A 238 14.78 -3.93 -6.11
C SER A 238 15.07 -3.77 -4.62
N GLN A 239 14.07 -4.12 -3.80
CA GLN A 239 14.18 -4.19 -2.34
C GLN A 239 14.65 -2.88 -1.68
N ILE A 240 14.20 -1.72 -2.19
CA ILE A 240 14.66 -0.40 -1.73
C ILE A 240 14.64 -0.22 -0.21
N GLU A 241 13.60 -0.69 0.48
CA GLU A 241 13.49 -0.54 1.93
C GLU A 241 14.52 -1.36 2.70
N LEU A 242 14.91 -2.54 2.20
CA LEU A 242 15.95 -3.36 2.83
C LEU A 242 17.34 -2.77 2.61
N ARG A 243 17.58 -2.20 1.43
CA ARG A 243 18.81 -1.46 1.14
C ARG A 243 18.92 -0.22 2.03
N LEU A 244 17.81 0.48 2.22
CA LEU A 244 17.73 1.62 3.13
C LEU A 244 17.91 1.20 4.59
N LEU A 245 17.40 0.04 5.00
CA LEU A 245 17.66 -0.47 6.34
C LEU A 245 19.16 -0.71 6.54
N ALA A 246 19.83 -1.36 5.59
CA ALA A 246 21.27 -1.62 5.68
C ALA A 246 22.09 -0.33 5.80
N GLU A 247 21.66 0.75 5.14
CA GLU A 247 22.29 2.07 5.22
C GLU A 247 21.94 2.82 6.51
N ILE A 248 20.66 2.94 6.86
CA ILE A 248 20.17 3.76 7.97
C ILE A 248 20.52 3.14 9.33
N ALA A 249 20.47 1.81 9.43
CA ALA A 249 20.82 1.09 10.64
C ALA A 249 22.31 0.71 10.71
N ASP A 250 23.12 1.21 9.77
CA ASP A 250 24.55 0.94 9.59
C ASP A 250 24.92 -0.53 9.82
N ILE A 251 24.53 -1.40 8.88
CA ILE A 251 24.72 -2.84 8.98
C ILE A 251 25.70 -3.28 7.88
N PRO A 252 27.03 -3.24 8.13
CA PRO A 252 28.06 -3.54 7.13
C PRO A 252 27.80 -4.84 6.37
N ARG A 253 27.43 -5.89 7.11
CA ARG A 253 27.17 -7.21 6.54
C ARG A 253 26.00 -7.26 5.56
N LEU A 254 24.96 -6.45 5.77
CA LEU A 254 23.87 -6.33 4.79
C LEU A 254 24.30 -5.48 3.59
N ARG A 255 25.13 -4.45 3.80
CA ARG A 255 25.68 -3.61 2.72
C ARG A 255 26.58 -4.44 1.79
N GLU A 256 27.49 -5.23 2.36
CA GLU A 256 28.33 -6.20 1.64
C GLU A 256 27.49 -7.20 0.85
N ALA A 257 26.51 -7.84 1.50
CA ALA A 257 25.62 -8.79 0.82
C ALA A 257 24.88 -8.17 -0.38
N PHE A 258 24.46 -6.90 -0.27
CA PHE A 258 23.84 -6.17 -1.38
C PHE A 258 24.82 -5.79 -2.50
N GLN A 259 26.09 -5.55 -2.18
CA GLN A 259 27.15 -5.26 -3.16
C GLN A 259 27.56 -6.53 -3.93
N GLU A 260 27.62 -7.67 -3.24
CA GLU A 260 27.93 -8.98 -3.81
C GLU A 260 26.75 -9.63 -4.56
N GLY A 261 25.57 -9.00 -4.52
CA GLY A 261 24.37 -9.51 -5.19
C GLY A 261 23.75 -10.74 -4.53
N LEU A 262 24.05 -10.99 -3.25
CA LEU A 262 23.53 -12.12 -2.49
C LEU A 262 22.02 -11.97 -2.22
N ASP A 263 21.32 -13.10 -2.19
CA ASP A 263 19.93 -13.14 -1.74
C ASP A 263 19.87 -12.99 -0.23
N ILE A 264 19.66 -11.76 0.24
CA ILE A 264 19.57 -11.44 1.66
C ILE A 264 18.50 -12.26 2.39
N HIS A 265 17.42 -12.66 1.73
CA HIS A 265 16.40 -13.51 2.38
C HIS A 265 16.91 -14.92 2.59
N ALA A 266 17.61 -15.49 1.60
CA ALA A 266 18.22 -16.80 1.73
C ALA A 266 19.39 -16.77 2.73
N MET A 267 20.18 -15.70 2.75
CA MET A 267 21.24 -15.50 3.74
C MET A 267 20.66 -15.43 5.16
N THR A 268 19.63 -14.60 5.40
CA THR A 268 18.99 -14.56 6.72
C THR A 268 18.35 -15.90 7.08
N ALA A 269 17.69 -16.56 6.13
CA ALA A 269 17.13 -17.90 6.36
C ALA A 269 18.22 -18.88 6.78
N SER A 270 19.35 -18.86 6.08
CA SER A 270 20.46 -19.76 6.30
C SER A 270 21.01 -19.61 7.71
N GLU A 271 21.15 -18.37 8.16
CA GLU A 271 21.65 -18.06 9.49
C GLU A 271 20.64 -18.32 10.60
N MET A 272 19.34 -18.11 10.33
CA MET A 272 18.29 -18.31 11.33
C MET A 272 17.95 -19.79 11.54
N PHE A 273 17.92 -20.57 10.46
CA PHE A 273 17.48 -21.96 10.42
C PHE A 273 18.63 -22.96 10.29
N GLY A 274 19.87 -22.51 10.11
CA GLY A 274 21.03 -23.39 9.92
C GLY A 274 21.00 -24.17 8.60
N VAL A 275 20.26 -23.69 7.59
CA VAL A 275 20.09 -24.36 6.29
C VAL A 275 21.04 -23.73 5.28
N PRO A 276 21.79 -24.47 4.44
CA PRO A 276 22.61 -23.86 3.40
C PRO A 276 21.81 -22.95 2.45
N VAL A 277 22.44 -21.86 1.99
CA VAL A 277 21.83 -20.97 0.96
C VAL A 277 21.62 -21.73 -0.35
N GLU A 278 22.61 -22.53 -0.73
CA GLU A 278 22.55 -23.39 -1.91
C GLU A 278 21.54 -24.52 -1.71
N GLY A 279 20.65 -24.73 -2.68
CA GLY A 279 19.61 -25.75 -2.60
C GLY A 279 18.48 -25.46 -1.60
N MET A 280 18.40 -24.24 -1.04
CA MET A 280 17.36 -23.90 -0.07
C MET A 280 15.95 -24.10 -0.63
N PRO A 281 15.09 -24.88 0.04
CA PRO A 281 13.71 -25.06 -0.39
C PRO A 281 12.95 -23.72 -0.46
N ALA A 282 12.14 -23.55 -1.51
CA ALA A 282 11.40 -22.30 -1.74
C ALA A 282 10.47 -21.92 -0.59
N GLU A 283 9.96 -22.90 0.14
CA GLU A 283 9.13 -22.69 1.33
C GLU A 283 9.92 -22.06 2.49
N VAL A 284 11.12 -22.58 2.78
CA VAL A 284 12.01 -22.04 3.83
C VAL A 284 12.37 -20.59 3.52
N ARG A 285 12.70 -20.31 2.25
CA ARG A 285 12.95 -18.94 1.78
C ARG A 285 11.73 -18.02 1.94
N ARG A 286 10.52 -18.53 1.68
CA ARG A 286 9.27 -17.77 1.85
C ARG A 286 9.02 -17.41 3.31
N ARG A 287 9.22 -18.36 4.24
CA ARG A 287 9.12 -18.13 5.69
C ARG A 287 10.16 -17.11 6.16
N ALA A 288 11.41 -17.23 5.73
CA ALA A 288 12.46 -16.27 6.07
C ALA A 288 12.19 -14.86 5.53
N LYS A 289 11.60 -14.74 4.34
CA LYS A 289 11.15 -13.47 3.80
C LYS A 289 10.07 -12.84 4.67
N ALA A 290 9.08 -13.62 5.10
CA ALA A 290 8.03 -13.18 6.02
C ALA A 290 8.62 -12.68 7.35
N ILE A 291 9.58 -13.42 7.91
CA ILE A 291 10.32 -13.04 9.12
C ILE A 291 11.06 -11.72 8.92
N ASN A 292 11.88 -11.62 7.86
CA ASN A 292 12.67 -10.43 7.57
C ASN A 292 11.79 -9.17 7.52
N PHE A 293 10.76 -9.18 6.67
CA PHE A 293 9.86 -8.03 6.57
C PHE A 293 9.10 -7.79 7.88
N GLY A 294 8.61 -8.85 8.52
CA GLY A 294 7.90 -8.73 9.80
C GLY A 294 8.75 -8.02 10.85
N ILE A 295 9.97 -8.50 11.09
CA ILE A 295 10.85 -7.95 12.12
C ILE A 295 11.24 -6.50 11.79
N ILE A 296 11.57 -6.20 10.53
CA ILE A 296 11.93 -4.84 10.10
C ILE A 296 10.79 -3.84 10.34
N TYR A 297 9.53 -4.31 10.22
CA TYR A 297 8.35 -3.51 10.49
C TYR A 297 7.86 -3.57 11.94
N GLY A 298 8.69 -4.10 12.86
CA GLY A 298 8.37 -4.13 14.28
C GLY A 298 7.25 -5.09 14.63
N ILE A 299 7.10 -6.20 13.90
CA ILE A 299 6.12 -7.23 14.25
C ILE A 299 6.41 -7.78 15.66
N SER A 300 5.35 -8.04 16.43
CA SER A 300 5.48 -8.71 17.72
C SER A 300 5.68 -10.22 17.52
N ALA A 301 6.18 -10.92 18.55
CA ALA A 301 6.25 -12.38 18.53
C ALA A 301 4.88 -13.02 18.28
N PHE A 302 3.80 -12.42 18.79
CA PHE A 302 2.43 -12.83 18.48
C PHE A 302 2.09 -12.68 17.01
N GLY A 303 2.36 -11.51 16.41
CA GLY A 303 2.10 -11.29 14.99
C GLY A 303 2.92 -12.21 14.09
N LEU A 304 4.18 -12.48 14.46
CA LEU A 304 5.05 -13.37 13.71
C LEU A 304 4.61 -14.83 13.83
N ALA A 305 4.19 -15.27 15.02
CA ALA A 305 3.62 -16.60 15.24
C ALA A 305 2.42 -16.85 14.33
N ASN A 306 1.48 -15.90 14.29
CA ASN A 306 0.29 -16.00 13.43
C ASN A 306 0.66 -16.00 11.94
N GLN A 307 1.63 -15.19 11.52
CA GLN A 307 2.03 -15.13 10.11
C GLN A 307 2.76 -16.39 9.62
N LEU A 308 3.38 -17.15 10.53
CA LEU A 308 4.15 -18.35 10.21
C LEU A 308 3.47 -19.66 10.59
N GLY A 309 2.34 -19.60 11.32
CA GLY A 309 1.67 -20.79 11.86
C GLY A 309 2.52 -21.54 12.89
N ILE A 310 3.33 -20.83 13.69
CA ILE A 310 4.23 -21.43 14.69
C ILE A 310 3.89 -21.03 16.13
N GLY A 311 4.47 -21.70 17.11
CA GLY A 311 4.31 -21.34 18.52
C GLY A 311 4.88 -19.97 18.86
N ARG A 312 4.24 -19.25 19.80
CA ARG A 312 4.70 -17.91 20.24
C ARG A 312 6.12 -17.92 20.81
N GLU A 313 6.51 -18.98 21.51
CA GLU A 313 7.86 -19.12 22.06
C GLU A 313 8.91 -19.25 20.95
N GLU A 314 8.60 -20.05 19.92
CA GLU A 314 9.45 -20.25 18.74
C GLU A 314 9.60 -18.93 17.95
N ALA A 315 8.50 -18.23 17.70
CA ALA A 315 8.53 -16.91 17.08
C ALA A 315 9.37 -15.91 17.88
N GLY A 316 9.26 -15.94 19.22
CA GLY A 316 10.09 -15.13 20.11
C GLY A 316 11.58 -15.47 20.01
N LEU A 317 11.92 -16.75 19.87
CA LEU A 317 13.30 -17.20 19.67
C LEU A 317 13.85 -16.71 18.32
N TYR A 318 13.05 -16.77 17.24
CA TYR A 318 13.45 -16.23 15.94
C TYR A 318 13.75 -14.73 15.99
N ILE A 319 12.90 -13.95 16.66
CA ILE A 319 13.14 -12.51 16.83
C ILE A 319 14.43 -12.25 17.63
N ARG A 320 14.69 -13.02 18.70
CA ARG A 320 15.92 -12.87 19.49
C ARG A 320 17.18 -13.17 18.67
N ARG A 321 17.22 -14.33 18.00
CA ARG A 321 18.35 -14.73 17.13
C ARG A 321 18.59 -13.71 16.02
N TYR A 322 17.53 -13.18 15.43
CA TYR A 322 17.63 -12.16 14.40
C TYR A 322 18.35 -10.90 14.92
N PHE A 323 17.98 -10.40 16.10
CA PHE A 323 18.62 -9.23 16.69
C PHE A 323 20.02 -9.50 17.24
N GLU A 324 20.31 -10.71 17.73
CA GLU A 324 21.67 -11.12 18.09
C GLU A 324 22.60 -11.09 16.86
N ARG A 325 22.06 -11.45 15.69
CA ARG A 325 22.82 -11.46 14.44
C ARG A 325 22.94 -10.11 13.78
N PHE A 326 21.89 -9.28 13.86
CA PHE A 326 21.84 -7.94 13.29
C PHE A 326 21.58 -6.90 14.39
N PRO A 327 22.55 -6.67 15.32
CA PRO A 327 22.35 -5.79 16.46
C PRO A 327 22.06 -4.33 16.05
N GLY A 328 22.58 -3.89 14.90
CA GLY A 328 22.30 -2.56 14.33
C GLY A 328 20.81 -2.32 14.07
N ILE A 329 20.02 -3.35 13.73
CA ILE A 329 18.57 -3.21 13.53
C ILE A 329 17.88 -2.86 14.85
N ARG A 330 18.26 -3.54 15.94
CA ARG A 330 17.69 -3.25 17.27
C ARG A 330 18.05 -1.83 17.70
N ALA A 331 19.32 -1.46 17.56
CA ALA A 331 19.80 -0.11 17.90
C ALA A 331 19.02 0.96 17.13
N TYR A 332 18.87 0.79 15.80
CA TYR A 332 18.05 1.67 14.96
C TYR A 332 16.60 1.78 15.42
N MET A 333 15.96 0.66 15.75
CA MET A 333 14.57 0.65 16.21
C MET A 333 14.41 1.39 17.55
N ASP A 334 15.32 1.16 18.48
CA ASP A 334 15.31 1.78 19.80
C ASP A 334 15.60 3.29 19.71
N GLU A 335 16.61 3.69 18.95
CA GLU A 335 16.93 5.09 18.66
C GLU A 335 15.73 5.80 18.02
N THR A 336 15.11 5.20 17.00
CA THR A 336 13.97 5.80 16.29
C THR A 336 12.77 5.99 17.21
N LYS A 337 12.49 5.03 18.11
CA LYS A 337 11.43 5.17 19.12
C LYS A 337 11.74 6.28 20.12
N THR A 338 12.97 6.35 20.62
CA THR A 338 13.40 7.39 21.57
C THR A 338 13.29 8.77 20.95
N PHE A 339 13.86 8.96 19.75
CA PHE A 339 13.78 10.22 19.02
C PHE A 339 12.32 10.65 18.79
N CYS A 340 11.47 9.71 18.35
CA CYS A 340 10.06 10.01 18.10
C CYS A 340 9.30 10.39 19.38
N ARG A 341 9.59 9.76 20.53
CA ARG A 341 8.98 10.13 21.82
C ARG A 341 9.38 11.53 22.28
N GLU A 342 10.62 11.95 22.00
CA GLU A 342 11.12 13.27 22.38
C GLU A 342 10.59 14.38 21.45
N HIS A 343 10.49 14.12 20.14
CA HIS A 343 10.21 15.16 19.15
C HIS A 343 8.78 15.09 18.56
N GLY A 344 8.08 13.97 18.72
CA GLY A 344 6.75 13.73 18.13
C GLY A 344 6.78 13.41 16.63
N TYR A 345 7.96 13.19 16.04
CA TYR A 345 8.14 12.83 14.63
C TYR A 345 9.43 12.05 14.41
N VAL A 346 9.59 11.47 13.21
CA VAL A 346 10.86 10.92 12.71
C VAL A 346 11.24 11.57 11.39
N GLU A 347 12.53 11.54 11.03
CA GLU A 347 13.05 12.15 9.81
C GLU A 347 13.56 11.11 8.79
N THR A 348 13.33 11.37 7.51
CA THR A 348 13.93 10.61 6.39
C THR A 348 15.37 11.06 6.15
N LEU A 349 16.15 10.32 5.35
CA LEU A 349 17.51 10.74 4.96
C LEU A 349 17.55 12.09 4.22
N PHE A 350 16.42 12.54 3.67
CA PHE A 350 16.32 13.82 2.96
C PHE A 350 15.66 14.92 3.81
N GLY A 351 15.42 14.65 5.10
CA GLY A 351 14.91 15.62 6.06
C GLY A 351 13.38 15.73 6.12
N ARG A 352 12.61 14.85 5.47
CA ARG A 352 11.14 14.86 5.61
C ARG A 352 10.77 14.43 7.01
N ARG A 353 9.91 15.20 7.68
CA ARG A 353 9.31 14.85 8.98
C ARG A 353 8.03 14.04 8.79
N CYS A 354 7.96 12.89 9.48
CA CYS A 354 6.78 12.04 9.58
C CYS A 354 6.26 12.11 11.02
N HIS A 355 5.11 12.75 11.23
CA HIS A 355 4.60 13.06 12.56
C HIS A 355 3.81 11.90 13.19
N TYR A 356 4.08 11.62 14.47
CA TYR A 356 3.44 10.60 15.29
C TYR A 356 3.17 11.16 16.71
N PRO A 357 2.25 12.13 16.86
CA PRO A 357 2.01 12.79 18.15
C PRO A 357 1.54 11.82 19.26
N ASP A 358 0.90 10.71 18.87
CA ASP A 358 0.39 9.69 19.80
C ASP A 358 1.43 8.63 20.21
N ILE A 359 2.71 8.87 19.93
CA ILE A 359 3.82 7.99 20.32
C ILE A 359 3.93 7.80 21.84
N ALA A 360 3.41 8.74 22.63
CA ALA A 360 3.38 8.69 24.10
C ALA A 360 1.97 8.42 24.65
N ALA A 361 1.03 7.97 23.81
CA ALA A 361 -0.35 7.72 24.25
C ALA A 361 -0.38 6.75 25.46
N SER A 362 -1.24 7.05 26.43
CA SER A 362 -1.43 6.21 27.63
C SER A 362 -1.91 4.80 27.25
N ASN A 363 -2.79 4.71 26.25
CA ASN A 363 -3.27 3.45 25.69
C ASN A 363 -2.12 2.64 25.05
N PRO A 364 -1.80 1.44 25.58
CA PRO A 364 -0.69 0.63 25.08
C PRO A 364 -0.81 0.23 23.60
N SER A 365 -2.03 0.01 23.09
CA SER A 365 -2.26 -0.38 21.70
C SER A 365 -1.98 0.77 20.73
N ILE A 366 -2.41 1.99 21.09
CA ILE A 366 -2.15 3.21 20.30
C ILE A 366 -0.65 3.50 20.30
N ARG A 367 0.00 3.41 21.46
CA ARG A 367 1.44 3.59 21.60
C ARG A 367 2.23 2.58 20.76
N ALA A 368 1.94 1.29 20.88
CA ALA A 368 2.61 0.23 20.12
C ALA A 368 2.36 0.34 18.60
N PHE A 369 1.22 0.90 18.18
CA PHE A 369 0.98 1.22 16.76
C PHE A 369 1.91 2.34 16.29
N ASN A 370 1.96 3.46 17.01
CA ASN A 370 2.80 4.60 16.66
C ASN A 370 4.29 4.27 16.68
N GLU A 371 4.76 3.45 17.63
CA GLU A 371 6.15 2.99 17.67
C GLU A 371 6.53 2.20 16.41
N ARG A 372 5.67 1.27 15.98
CA ARG A 372 5.87 0.51 14.74
C ARG A 372 5.79 1.40 13.50
N ALA A 373 4.83 2.32 13.48
CA ALA A 373 4.64 3.25 12.38
C ALA A 373 5.84 4.19 12.23
N ALA A 374 6.39 4.71 13.32
CA ALA A 374 7.58 5.56 13.33
C ALA A 374 8.83 4.83 12.80
N ILE A 375 9.06 3.59 13.23
CA ILE A 375 10.15 2.74 12.71
C ILE A 375 10.02 2.52 11.20
N ASN A 376 8.81 2.24 10.72
CA ASN A 376 8.55 2.05 9.29
C ASN A 376 8.69 3.36 8.50
N ALA A 377 8.24 4.49 9.05
CA ALA A 377 8.16 5.77 8.37
C ALA A 377 9.51 6.28 7.88
N ARG A 378 10.57 6.10 8.68
CA ARG A 378 11.93 6.52 8.31
C ARG A 378 12.43 5.76 7.07
N LEU A 379 12.18 4.46 6.96
CA LEU A 379 12.50 3.65 5.78
C LEU A 379 11.56 3.99 4.61
N GLN A 380 10.26 3.96 4.85
CA GLN A 380 9.23 4.11 3.84
C GLN A 380 9.23 5.49 3.20
N GLY A 381 9.43 6.53 4.02
CA GLY A 381 9.50 7.90 3.57
C GLY A 381 10.80 8.20 2.83
N THR A 382 11.93 7.65 3.28
CA THR A 382 13.18 7.76 2.51
C THR A 382 13.05 7.10 1.13
N ALA A 383 12.39 5.94 1.04
CA ALA A 383 12.08 5.31 -0.24
C ALA A 383 11.18 6.19 -1.13
N ALA A 384 10.16 6.83 -0.53
CA ALA A 384 9.29 7.76 -1.23
C ALA A 384 10.07 8.97 -1.77
N ASP A 385 10.98 9.53 -0.98
CA ASP A 385 11.82 10.66 -1.38
C ASP A 385 12.75 10.29 -2.56
N ILE A 386 13.35 9.09 -2.54
CA ILE A 386 14.16 8.59 -3.67
C ILE A 386 13.33 8.50 -4.95
N ILE A 387 12.13 7.90 -4.87
CA ILE A 387 11.25 7.76 -6.02
C ILE A 387 10.84 9.14 -6.56
N ARG A 388 10.47 10.08 -5.70
CA ARG A 388 10.13 11.46 -6.08
C ARG A 388 11.28 12.15 -6.81
N ARG A 389 12.52 12.01 -6.30
CA ARG A 389 13.71 12.54 -6.98
C ARG A 389 13.92 11.90 -8.35
N ALA A 390 13.73 10.60 -8.46
CA ALA A 390 13.83 9.89 -9.74
C ALA A 390 12.78 10.39 -10.74
N MET A 391 11.53 10.57 -10.30
CA MET A 391 10.43 11.09 -11.11
C MET A 391 10.75 12.50 -11.66
N VAL A 392 11.25 13.39 -10.81
CA VAL A 392 11.64 14.77 -11.20
C VAL A 392 12.78 14.76 -12.23
N ARG A 393 13.71 13.81 -12.14
CA ARG A 393 14.86 13.69 -13.05
C ARG A 393 14.55 12.98 -14.36
N MET A 394 13.47 12.20 -14.41
CA MET A 394 13.20 11.30 -15.53
C MET A 394 12.96 12.05 -16.85
N GLU A 395 12.09 13.07 -16.84
CA GLU A 395 11.77 13.76 -18.09
C GLU A 395 12.92 14.57 -18.69
N PRO A 396 13.69 15.36 -17.92
CA PRO A 396 14.92 15.95 -18.45
C PRO A 396 15.86 14.91 -19.06
N ALA A 397 16.03 13.76 -18.40
CA ALA A 397 16.89 12.68 -18.90
C ALA A 397 16.36 12.07 -20.21
N LEU A 398 15.05 11.81 -20.30
CA LEU A 398 14.44 11.32 -21.54
C LEU A 398 14.61 12.30 -22.69
N LYS A 399 14.36 13.60 -22.45
CA LYS A 399 14.55 14.65 -23.44
C LYS A 399 16.00 14.72 -23.93
N GLN A 400 16.97 14.65 -23.02
CA GLN A 400 18.40 14.64 -23.35
C GLN A 400 18.79 13.41 -24.18
N ALA A 401 18.17 12.25 -23.90
CA ALA A 401 18.38 11.02 -24.65
C ALA A 401 17.62 10.96 -25.99
N GLY A 402 16.85 12.00 -26.35
CA GLY A 402 16.01 11.99 -27.55
C GLY A 402 14.83 11.01 -27.46
N LEU A 403 14.44 10.60 -26.25
CA LEU A 403 13.35 9.68 -25.99
C LEU A 403 12.09 10.42 -25.55
N SER A 404 10.93 9.88 -25.90
CA SER A 404 9.63 10.39 -25.45
C SER A 404 8.98 9.42 -24.48
N ALA A 405 8.46 9.96 -23.36
CA ALA A 405 7.62 9.23 -22.41
C ALA A 405 6.19 9.01 -22.92
N GLN A 406 5.82 9.68 -24.01
CA GLN A 406 4.63 9.38 -24.79
C GLN A 406 5.04 8.72 -26.05
#